data_AF-A0A1Y3BPB6-F1
#
_entry.id   AF-A0A1Y3BPB6-F1
#
_cell.length_a   1.000
_cell.length_b   1.000
_cell.length_c   1.000
_cell.angle_alpha   90.00
_cell.angle_beta   90.00
_cell.angle_gamma   90.00
#
_symmetry.space_group_name_H-M   'P 1'
#
loop_
_entity.id
_entity.type
_entity.pdbx_description
1 polymer ?
#
loop_
_entity_poly.entity_id
_entity_poly.type
_entity_poly.pdbx_seq_one_letter_code
_entity_poly.pdbx_strand_id
1 'polypeptide(L)'
;MKLLSSVMFLSALFTTLAVIIFGIRGDDRDWMPDHEHNFLSWSFGFAVVGAFFSWMASALFWAESRILFKKELKKRQELYNLEGNKHSHQQQQPQHR
;
A
#
# COMPACT_ATOMS: atom_id res chain seq x y z
N MET A 1 7.86 0.91 -2.38
CA MET A 1 6.59 1.25 -1.68
C MET A 1 5.33 1.10 -2.53
N LYS A 2 5.31 1.48 -3.82
CA LYS A 2 4.12 1.30 -4.68
C LYS A 2 3.56 -0.13 -4.68
N LEU A 3 4.43 -1.13 -4.86
CA LEU A 3 4.06 -2.54 -4.80
C LEU A 3 3.44 -2.92 -3.45
N LEU A 4 4.03 -2.48 -2.34
CA LEU A 4 3.56 -2.77 -0.99
C LEU A 4 2.15 -2.21 -0.75
N SER A 5 1.90 -0.97 -1.19
CA SER A 5 0.58 -0.34 -1.10
C SER A 5 -0.46 -1.09 -1.94
N SER A 6 -0.11 -1.51 -3.16
CA SER A 6 -0.99 -2.31 -4.03
C SER A 6 -1.32 -3.68 -3.42
N VAL A 7 -0.33 -4.39 -2.89
CA VAL A 7 -0.53 -5.69 -2.25
C VAL A 7 -1.41 -5.56 -1.00
N MET A 8 -1.16 -4.55 -0.16
CA MET A 8 -1.98 -4.29 1.03
C MET A 8 -3.42 -3.92 0.67
N PHE A 9 -3.62 -3.15 -0.41
CA PHE A 9 -4.96 -2.83 -0.92
C PHE A 9 -5.71 -4.09 -1.38
N LEU A 10 -5.07 -4.96 -2.17
CA LEU A 10 -5.69 -6.21 -2.62
C LEU A 10 -5.98 -7.13 -1.44
N SER A 11 -5.08 -7.21 -0.46
CA SER A 11 -5.31 -7.98 0.77
C SER A 11 -6.52 -7.46 1.52
N ALA A 12 -6.61 -6.14 1.75
CA ALA A 12 -7.76 -5.54 2.43
C ALA A 12 -9.07 -5.82 1.70
N LEU A 13 -9.06 -5.71 0.36
CA LEU A 13 -10.22 -6.00 -0.48
C LEU A 13 -10.67 -7.47 -0.35
N PHE A 14 -9.76 -8.42 -0.51
CA PHE A 14 -10.10 -9.85 -0.44
C PHE A 14 -10.50 -10.29 0.96
N THR A 15 -9.84 -9.79 2.02
CA THR A 15 -10.26 -10.07 3.40
C THR A 15 -11.66 -9.50 3.67
N THR A 16 -11.95 -8.29 3.19
CA THR A 16 -13.29 -7.68 3.34
C THR A 16 -14.35 -8.50 2.61
N LEU A 17 -14.08 -8.91 1.37
CA LEU A 17 -15.00 -9.76 0.60
C LEU A 17 -15.23 -11.10 1.29
N ALA A 18 -14.18 -11.75 1.80
CA ALA A 18 -14.30 -13.01 2.54
C ALA A 18 -15.19 -12.86 3.78
N VAL A 19 -14.98 -11.80 4.56
CA VAL A 19 -15.77 -11.50 5.77
C VAL A 19 -17.23 -11.20 5.42
N ILE A 20 -17.50 -10.44 4.36
CA ILE A 20 -18.87 -10.13 3.92
C ILE A 20 -19.59 -11.39 3.42
N ILE A 21 -18.93 -12.18 2.55
CA ILE A 21 -19.53 -13.40 1.99
C ILE A 21 -19.84 -14.38 3.11
N PHE A 22 -18.90 -14.60 4.04
CA PHE A 22 -19.10 -15.46 5.19
C PHE A 22 -20.16 -14.91 6.15
N GLY A 23 -20.20 -13.59 6.36
CA GLY A 23 -21.20 -12.96 7.23
C GLY A 23 -22.63 -13.03 6.69
N ILE A 24 -22.81 -12.98 5.36
CA ILE A 24 -24.14 -13.08 4.73
C ILE A 24 -24.56 -14.54 4.58
N ARG A 25 -23.66 -15.40 4.07
CA ARG A 25 -24.00 -16.78 3.70
C ARG A 25 -23.73 -17.80 4.80
N GLY A 26 -23.11 -17.39 5.91
CA GLY A 26 -22.74 -18.28 7.02
C GLY A 26 -23.90 -19.09 7.59
N ASP A 27 -25.11 -18.55 7.50
CA ASP A 27 -26.34 -19.15 7.99
C ASP A 27 -27.20 -19.78 6.86
N ASP A 28 -26.72 -19.78 5.61
CA ASP A 28 -27.46 -20.35 4.49
C ASP A 28 -27.26 -21.87 4.39
N ARG A 29 -28.37 -22.62 4.44
CA ARG A 29 -28.41 -24.08 4.26
C ARG A 29 -27.84 -24.55 2.93
N ASP A 30 -27.95 -23.74 1.88
CA ASP A 30 -27.45 -24.05 0.54
C ASP A 30 -25.92 -23.83 0.41
N TRP A 31 -25.30 -23.13 1.36
CA TRP A 31 -23.87 -22.81 1.32
C TRP A 31 -23.04 -23.65 2.29
N MET A 32 -23.56 -23.96 3.48
CA MET A 32 -22.85 -24.73 4.49
C MET A 32 -23.70 -25.90 5.02
N PRO A 33 -23.20 -27.15 4.98
CA PRO A 33 -23.84 -28.27 5.67
C PRO A 33 -23.82 -28.03 7.18
N ASP A 34 -24.91 -28.36 7.87
CA ASP A 34 -25.10 -28.09 9.31
C ASP A 34 -25.00 -26.61 9.73
N HIS A 35 -25.47 -25.69 8.87
CA HIS A 35 -25.54 -24.23 9.15
C HIS A 35 -26.14 -23.87 10.52
N GLU A 36 -27.12 -24.62 11.03
CA GLU A 36 -27.76 -24.38 12.34
C GLU A 36 -26.78 -24.40 13.53
N HIS A 37 -25.62 -25.05 13.37
CA HIS A 37 -24.57 -25.10 14.40
C HIS A 37 -23.41 -24.12 14.14
N ASN A 38 -23.50 -23.28 13.10
CA ASN A 38 -22.45 -22.35 12.72
C ASN A 38 -22.55 -21.04 13.53
N PHE A 39 -22.07 -21.08 14.77
CA PHE A 39 -21.95 -19.88 15.60
C PHE A 39 -20.72 -19.07 15.21
N LEU A 40 -20.90 -17.77 14.98
CA LEU A 40 -19.80 -16.84 14.69
C LEU A 40 -18.78 -16.84 15.84
N SER A 41 -17.60 -17.39 15.55
CA SER A 41 -16.51 -17.48 16.53
C SER A 41 -15.76 -16.15 16.68
N TRP A 42 -14.98 -16.04 17.75
CA TRP A 42 -14.06 -14.91 17.96
C TRP A 42 -13.07 -14.71 16.79
N SER A 43 -12.70 -15.79 16.09
CA SER A 43 -11.84 -15.70 14.89
C SER A 43 -12.49 -14.87 13.78
N PHE A 44 -13.82 -14.97 13.60
CA PHE A 44 -14.54 -14.14 12.65
C PHE A 44 -14.54 -12.66 13.07
N GLY A 45 -14.75 -12.39 14.36
CA GLY A 45 -14.63 -11.03 14.91
C GLY A 45 -13.26 -10.43 14.67
N PHE A 46 -12.18 -11.19 14.90
CA PHE A 46 -10.82 -10.75 14.61
C PHE A 46 -10.55 -10.57 13.11
N ALA A 47 -11.20 -11.35 12.23
CA ALA A 47 -11.09 -11.15 10.79
C ALA A 47 -11.71 -9.81 10.35
N VAL A 48 -12.85 -9.40 10.92
CA VAL A 48 -13.47 -8.08 10.68
C VAL A 48 -12.52 -6.95 11.12
N VAL A 49 -11.98 -7.05 12.34
CA VAL A 49 -11.02 -6.07 12.88
C VAL A 49 -9.75 -6.01 12.04
N GLY A 50 -9.23 -7.16 11.62
CA GLY A 50 -8.07 -7.28 10.73
C GLY A 50 -8.30 -6.66 9.35
N ALA A 51 -9.52 -6.79 8.79
CA ALA A 51 -9.90 -6.14 7.53
C ALA A 51 -9.84 -4.61 7.67
N PHE A 52 -10.36 -4.06 8.77
CA PHE A 52 -10.31 -2.62 9.06
C PHE A 52 -8.87 -2.09 9.14
N PHE A 53 -8.00 -2.77 9.91
CA PHE A 53 -6.60 -2.36 10.01
C PHE A 53 -5.84 -2.51 8.70
N SER A 54 -6.18 -3.51 7.88
CA SER A 54 -5.60 -3.68 6.53
C SER A 54 -5.91 -2.49 5.63
N TRP A 55 -7.13 -1.95 5.68
CA TRP A 55 -7.49 -0.72 4.96
C TRP A 55 -6.70 0.49 5.42
N MET A 56 -6.54 0.64 6.74
CA MET A 56 -5.77 1.73 7.33
C MET A 56 -4.29 1.64 6.93
N ALA A 57 -3.69 0.46 7.01
CA ALA A 57 -2.31 0.21 6.57
C ALA A 57 -2.12 0.50 5.08
N SER A 58 -3.05 0.07 4.22
CA SER A 58 -3.01 0.36 2.79
C SER A 58 -2.99 1.87 2.50
N ALA A 59 -3.84 2.64 3.19
CA ALA A 59 -3.90 4.10 3.06
C ALA A 59 -2.59 4.78 3.52
N LEU A 60 -2.02 4.32 4.63
CA LEU A 60 -0.73 4.84 5.13
C LEU A 60 0.40 4.57 4.13
N PHE A 61 0.52 3.35 3.61
CA PHE A 61 1.54 3.02 2.60
C PHE A 61 1.36 3.77 1.29
N TRP A 62 0.11 4.05 0.90
CA TRP A 62 -0.18 4.89 -0.25
C TRP A 62 0.34 6.32 -0.03
N ALA A 63 0.02 6.92 1.12
CA ALA A 63 0.48 8.26 1.48
C ALA A 63 2.01 8.34 1.51
N GLU A 64 2.66 7.36 2.16
CA GLU A 64 4.11 7.26 2.21
C GLU A 64 4.73 7.13 0.81
N SER A 65 4.15 6.28 -0.05
CA SER A 65 4.62 6.13 -1.42
C SER A 65 4.54 7.44 -2.22
N ARG A 66 3.56 8.30 -1.95
CA ARG A 66 3.43 9.63 -2.59
C ARG A 66 4.48 10.59 -2.07
N ILE A 67 4.74 10.58 -0.76
CA ILE A 67 5.75 11.44 -0.12
C ILE A 67 7.15 11.05 -0.61
N LEU A 68 7.48 9.76 -0.63
CA LEU A 68 8.76 9.25 -1.11
C LEU A 68 9.01 9.61 -2.57
N PHE A 69 7.98 9.49 -3.43
CA PHE A 69 8.10 9.87 -4.83
C PHE A 69 8.43 11.36 -5.00
N LYS A 70 7.79 12.24 -4.22
CA LYS A 70 8.09 13.67 -4.22
C LYS A 70 9.52 13.97 -3.74
N LYS A 71 9.98 13.27 -2.70
CA LYS A 71 11.36 13.42 -2.18
C LYS A 71 12.40 12.99 -3.23
N GLU A 72 12.16 11.87 -3.90
CA GLU A 72 13.04 11.34 -4.95
C GLU A 72 13.16 12.30 -6.14
N LEU A 73 12.05 12.89 -6.59
CA LEU A 73 12.06 13.89 -7.67
C LEU A 73 12.89 15.14 -7.31
N LYS A 74 12.73 15.67 -6.09
CA LYS A 74 13.52 16.82 -5.63
C LYS A 74 15.01 16.50 -5.61
N LYS A 75 15.39 15.33 -5.07
CA LYS A 75 16.77 14.87 -5.01
C LYS A 75 17.39 14.72 -6.41
N ARG A 76 16.63 14.18 -7.38
CA ARG A 76 17.05 14.09 -8.78
C ARG A 76 17.28 15.46 -9.40
N GLN A 77 16.37 16.41 -9.16
CA GLN A 77 16.51 17.78 -9.67
C GLN A 77 17.74 18.48 -9.09
N GLU A 78 18.00 18.34 -7.78
CA GLU A 78 19.20 18.88 -7.14
C GLU A 78 20.48 18.28 -7.74
N LEU A 79 20.52 16.97 -7.99
CA LEU A 79 21.63 16.32 -8.67
C LEU A 79 21.88 16.89 -10.07
N TYR A 80 20.84 17.03 -10.91
CA TYR A 80 20.97 17.63 -12.24
C TYR A 80 21.50 19.07 -12.19
N ASN A 81 21.03 19.87 -11.23
CA ASN A 81 21.51 21.23 -11.05
C ASN A 81 22.99 21.28 -10.65
N LEU A 82 23.42 20.37 -9.76
CA LEU A 82 24.81 20.26 -9.34
C LEU A 82 25.73 19.78 -10.47
N GLU A 83 25.31 18.78 -11.25
CA GLU A 83 26.05 18.30 -12.41
C GLU A 83 26.14 19.37 -13.50
N GLY A 84 25.03 20.05 -13.81
CA GLY A 84 25.01 21.18 -14.73
C GLY A 84 25.95 22.31 -14.30
N ASN A 85 25.93 22.67 -13.02
CA ASN A 85 26.80 23.72 -12.48
C ASN A 85 28.30 23.33 -12.52
N LYS A 86 28.63 22.05 -12.28
CA LYS A 86 30.01 21.54 -12.42
C LYS A 86 30.52 21.67 -13.85
N HIS A 87 29.70 21.32 -14.85
CA HIS A 87 30.09 21.40 -16.25
C HIS A 87 30.29 22.85 -16.72
N SER A 88 29.46 23.80 -16.26
CA SER A 88 29.68 25.22 -16.54
C SER A 88 30.97 25.75 -15.93
N HIS A 89 31.34 25.32 -14.72
CA HIS A 89 32.61 25.71 -14.09
C HIS A 89 33.84 25.09 -14.78
N GLN A 90 33.74 23.85 -15.29
CA GLN A 90 34.82 23.23 -16.07
C GLN A 90 35.03 23.91 -17.43
N GLN A 91 33.98 24.40 -18.09
CA GLN A 91 34.11 25.16 -19.34
C GLN A 91 34.66 26.57 -19.13
N GLN A 92 34.46 27.15 -17.94
CA GLN A 92 34.95 28.49 -17.60
C GLN A 92 36.39 28.51 -17.10
N GLN A 93 37.01 27.38 -16.77
CA GLN A 93 38.45 27.32 -16.49
C GLN A 93 39.22 27.44 -17.81
N PRO A 94 39.87 28.59 -18.11
CA PRO A 94 40.76 28.68 -19.25
C PRO A 94 41.94 27.73 -18.95
N GLN A 95 42.35 26.94 -19.93
CA GLN A 95 43.64 26.25 -19.88
C GLN A 95 44.74 27.31 -19.74
N HIS A 96 45.13 27.62 -18.50
CA HIS A 96 46.38 28.31 -18.22
C HIS A 96 47.49 27.27 -18.36
N ARG A 97 48.02 27.16 -19.58
CA ARG A 97 49.37 26.65 -19.87
C ARG A 97 50.18 27.77 -20.47
#